data_AF-A0A7R9Y125-F1
#
_entry.id   AF-A0A7R9Y125-F1
#
_cell.length_a   1.000
_cell.length_b   1.000
_cell.length_c   1.000
_cell.angle_alpha   90.00
_cell.angle_beta   90.00
_cell.angle_gamma   90.00
#
_symmetry.space_group_name_H-M   'P 1'
#
loop_
_entity.id
_entity.type
_entity.pdbx_description
1 polymer ?
#
loop_
_entity_poly.entity_id
_entity_poly.type
_entity_poly.pdbx_seq_one_letter_code
_entity_poly.pdbx_strand_id
1 'polypeptide(L)'
;MTVSEDASSLDMDALIDRALLQALKHSVKDHALPLLGSALWAQHVVPCRLAGAGRTLDVKASTHKKLSKLLKVKSKLGWLTVKEDKHTKEMAVTSVNRAHDDIMNHAKHETASDAADGVAAAAEAEASATPDEYKGAAAAAATRDDASGSKPAKLTLSKVLKPGSSTAIRAVFAAVNESSEGGGDDSYSYSYPYEGLYTAERAKEVVDAYVALRGLDRGGDGGAVAPCPPGHVVLDPTLCDALFKGVLKKGDVYPTSMSASDVVAAWTNRFHPQISVRRGGKEATRKGELAPVRIESGTRGPKKVTKVTGFEAYLIDAVELSQTLSAKLATSCAVSDLEGQNNKGKSEVTLGGNKVTEACEVMTSWYGVPGKLIEKRDKLKGKR
;
A
#
# COMPACT_ATOMS: atom_id res chain seq x y z
N MET A 1 -2.30 -32.90 -9.70
CA MET A 1 -3.62 -32.52 -10.24
C MET A 1 -4.15 -31.37 -9.40
N THR A 2 -3.85 -30.14 -9.81
CA THR A 2 -4.42 -28.92 -9.21
C THR A 2 -5.84 -28.80 -9.73
N VAL A 3 -6.83 -29.02 -8.86
CA VAL A 3 -8.23 -28.84 -9.23
C VAL A 3 -8.48 -27.33 -9.23
N SER A 4 -8.48 -26.73 -10.41
CA SER A 4 -8.95 -25.37 -10.64
C SER A 4 -10.47 -25.37 -10.54
N GLU A 5 -11.00 -25.33 -9.32
CA GLU A 5 -12.41 -24.98 -9.11
C GLU A 5 -12.53 -23.45 -9.01
N ASP A 6 -13.32 -22.87 -9.90
CA ASP A 6 -13.53 -21.43 -10.03
C ASP A 6 -13.95 -20.78 -8.69
N ALA A 7 -13.04 -19.99 -8.14
CA ALA A 7 -13.20 -19.26 -6.87
C ALA A 7 -14.40 -18.29 -6.84
N SER A 8 -14.96 -17.97 -8.02
CA SER A 8 -15.99 -16.97 -8.26
C SER A 8 -17.40 -17.41 -7.84
N SER A 9 -17.65 -18.72 -7.71
CA SER A 9 -18.98 -19.28 -7.37
C SER A 9 -19.15 -19.69 -5.90
N LEU A 10 -18.10 -19.55 -5.09
CA LEU A 10 -18.08 -20.04 -3.71
C LEU A 10 -18.65 -19.00 -2.74
N ASP A 11 -19.49 -19.49 -1.81
CA ASP A 11 -20.00 -18.67 -0.71
C ASP A 11 -18.85 -18.22 0.22
N MET A 12 -19.03 -17.08 0.88
CA MET A 12 -18.01 -16.47 1.75
C MET A 12 -17.56 -17.41 2.87
N ASP A 13 -18.47 -18.23 3.40
CA ASP A 13 -18.15 -19.24 4.39
C ASP A 13 -17.20 -20.30 3.83
N ALA A 14 -17.42 -20.77 2.59
CA ALA A 14 -16.57 -21.77 1.94
C ALA A 14 -15.17 -21.21 1.60
N LEU A 15 -15.09 -19.93 1.25
CA LEU A 15 -13.81 -19.24 1.02
C LEU A 15 -13.00 -19.10 2.31
N ILE A 16 -13.66 -18.73 3.42
CA ILE A 16 -13.04 -18.62 4.73
C ILE A 16 -12.57 -20.00 5.22
N ASP A 17 -13.38 -21.04 4.99
CA ASP A 17 -13.06 -22.41 5.38
C ASP A 17 -11.85 -22.95 4.64
N ARG A 18 -11.78 -22.79 3.31
CA ARG A 18 -10.59 -23.18 2.54
C ARG A 18 -9.35 -22.43 3.02
N ALA A 19 -9.43 -21.12 3.19
CA ALA A 19 -8.30 -20.32 3.67
C ALA A 19 -7.84 -20.73 5.08
N LEU A 20 -8.78 -21.04 5.97
CA LEU A 20 -8.50 -21.53 7.31
C LEU A 20 -7.88 -22.94 7.31
N LEU A 21 -8.38 -23.87 6.50
CA LEU A 21 -7.81 -25.22 6.37
C LEU A 21 -6.36 -25.18 5.88
N GLN A 22 -6.07 -24.35 4.87
CA GLN A 22 -4.70 -24.14 4.40
C GLN A 22 -3.81 -23.51 5.47
N ALA A 23 -4.33 -22.53 6.22
CA ALA A 23 -3.61 -21.91 7.32
C ALA A 23 -3.28 -22.93 8.43
N LEU A 24 -4.24 -23.76 8.82
CA LEU A 24 -4.06 -24.79 9.87
C LEU A 24 -3.10 -25.90 9.43
N LYS A 25 -3.08 -26.26 8.15
CA LYS A 25 -2.21 -27.32 7.61
C LYS A 25 -0.76 -26.87 7.44
N HIS A 26 -0.54 -25.67 6.89
CA HIS A 26 0.79 -25.25 6.41
C HIS A 26 1.35 -23.99 7.09
N SER A 27 0.52 -23.10 7.62
CA SER A 27 0.95 -21.79 8.12
C SER A 27 1.09 -21.73 9.64
N VAL A 28 0.15 -22.34 10.37
CA VAL A 28 0.17 -22.41 11.84
C VAL A 28 1.14 -23.51 12.26
N LYS A 29 2.05 -23.21 13.20
CA LYS A 29 3.01 -24.18 13.79
C LYS A 29 2.68 -24.41 15.26
N ASP A 30 2.92 -25.61 15.77
CA ASP A 30 2.49 -26.01 17.11
C ASP A 30 3.19 -25.22 18.24
N HIS A 31 4.42 -24.77 18.02
CA HIS A 31 5.15 -23.93 18.98
C HIS A 31 4.62 -22.49 19.10
N ALA A 32 3.77 -22.07 18.16
CA ALA A 32 3.18 -20.72 18.18
C ALA A 32 1.89 -20.66 19.02
N LEU A 33 1.38 -21.81 19.49
CA LEU A 33 0.15 -21.89 20.28
C LEU A 33 0.45 -21.66 21.78
N PRO A 34 -0.42 -20.94 22.52
CA PRO A 34 -1.74 -20.45 22.12
C PRO A 34 -1.71 -19.14 21.30
N LEU A 35 -2.48 -19.10 20.20
CA LEU A 35 -2.59 -17.93 19.33
C LEU A 35 -3.91 -17.20 19.55
N LEU A 36 -3.88 -15.87 19.68
CA LEU A 36 -5.10 -15.07 19.68
C LEU A 36 -5.83 -15.21 18.34
N GLY A 37 -7.15 -15.30 18.36
CA GLY A 37 -7.97 -15.46 17.15
C GLY A 37 -7.77 -14.32 16.14
N SER A 38 -7.55 -13.10 16.63
CA SER A 38 -7.21 -11.91 15.83
C SER A 38 -5.86 -12.06 15.11
N ALA A 39 -4.84 -12.59 15.79
CA ALA A 39 -3.52 -12.87 15.22
C ALA A 39 -3.58 -14.02 14.20
N LEU A 40 -4.29 -15.10 14.52
CA LEU A 40 -4.52 -16.23 13.60
C LEU A 40 -5.16 -15.75 12.29
N TRP A 41 -6.17 -14.89 12.39
CA TRP A 41 -6.85 -14.32 11.23
C TRP A 41 -5.89 -13.49 10.35
N ALA A 42 -5.20 -12.52 10.95
CA ALA A 42 -4.36 -11.58 10.21
C ALA A 42 -3.08 -12.20 9.64
N GLN A 43 -2.43 -13.09 10.39
CA GLN A 43 -1.11 -13.63 10.04
C GLN A 43 -1.16 -14.94 9.25
N HIS A 44 -2.23 -15.73 9.42
CA HIS A 44 -2.28 -17.07 8.83
C HIS A 44 -3.46 -17.25 7.86
N VAL A 45 -4.66 -16.76 8.18
CA VAL A 45 -5.86 -16.97 7.34
C VAL A 45 -5.89 -16.01 6.14
N VAL A 46 -5.67 -14.71 6.36
CA VAL A 46 -5.70 -13.69 5.29
C VAL A 46 -4.65 -13.92 4.18
N PRO A 47 -3.42 -14.34 4.49
CA PRO A 47 -2.43 -14.68 3.47
C PRO A 47 -2.79 -15.96 2.68
N CYS A 48 -3.45 -16.93 3.32
CA CYS A 48 -3.85 -18.20 2.69
C CYS A 48 -5.12 -18.10 1.83
N ARG A 49 -5.55 -16.88 1.46
CA ARG A 49 -6.69 -16.66 0.57
C ARG A 49 -6.43 -17.22 -0.81
N LEU A 50 -7.48 -17.76 -1.42
CA LEU A 50 -7.46 -18.35 -2.76
C LEU A 50 -7.11 -17.27 -3.81
N ALA A 51 -6.09 -17.53 -4.64
CA ALA A 51 -5.74 -16.67 -5.76
C ALA A 51 -6.89 -16.66 -6.79
N GLY A 52 -7.19 -15.49 -7.36
CA GLY A 52 -8.30 -15.33 -8.33
C GLY A 52 -9.67 -15.00 -7.74
N ALA A 53 -9.87 -15.09 -6.41
CA ALA A 53 -11.17 -14.77 -5.79
C ALA A 53 -11.55 -13.27 -5.87
N GLY A 54 -10.62 -12.36 -6.16
CA GLY A 54 -10.84 -10.90 -6.29
C GLY A 54 -11.40 -10.18 -5.05
N ARG A 55 -11.81 -10.94 -4.01
CA ARG A 55 -12.55 -10.51 -2.83
C ARG A 55 -11.71 -10.70 -1.57
N THR A 56 -11.75 -9.71 -0.68
CA THR A 56 -11.12 -9.80 0.64
C THR A 56 -11.96 -10.71 1.55
N LEU A 57 -11.31 -11.59 2.32
CA LEU A 57 -12.00 -12.42 3.32
C LEU A 57 -12.59 -11.52 4.43
N ASP A 58 -13.91 -11.45 4.54
CA ASP A 58 -14.61 -10.68 5.56
C ASP A 58 -15.48 -11.58 6.46
N VAL A 59 -15.13 -11.65 7.74
CA VAL A 59 -15.88 -12.39 8.76
C VAL A 59 -17.28 -11.78 8.98
N LYS A 60 -17.50 -10.50 8.68
CA LYS A 60 -18.84 -9.89 8.78
C LYS A 60 -19.77 -10.32 7.65
N ALA A 61 -19.20 -10.63 6.49
CA ALA A 61 -19.93 -11.20 5.36
C ALA A 61 -20.19 -12.70 5.53
N SER A 62 -19.48 -13.37 6.46
CA SER A 62 -19.75 -14.76 6.85
C SER A 62 -21.07 -14.91 7.63
N THR A 63 -21.69 -16.09 7.58
CA THR A 63 -22.89 -16.43 8.36
C THR A 63 -22.66 -16.28 9.87
N HIS A 64 -21.39 -16.33 10.30
CA HIS A 64 -21.01 -16.24 11.69
C HIS A 64 -20.87 -14.80 12.21
N LYS A 65 -20.81 -13.79 11.33
CA LYS A 65 -20.76 -12.31 11.58
C LYS A 65 -19.69 -11.81 12.56
N LYS A 66 -19.04 -12.69 13.32
CA LYS A 66 -18.06 -12.44 14.38
C LYS A 66 -17.05 -13.58 14.43
N LEU A 67 -15.77 -13.23 14.51
CA LEU A 67 -14.65 -14.18 14.55
C LEU A 67 -14.74 -15.16 15.73
N SER A 68 -15.16 -14.67 16.90
CA SER A 68 -15.34 -15.50 18.09
C SER A 68 -16.42 -16.58 17.90
N LYS A 69 -17.44 -16.33 17.08
CA LYS A 69 -18.50 -17.32 16.78
C LYS A 69 -18.00 -18.33 15.75
N LEU A 70 -17.28 -17.86 14.73
CA LEU A 70 -16.64 -18.71 13.73
C LEU A 70 -15.68 -19.71 14.37
N LEU A 71 -14.76 -19.25 15.23
CA LEU A 71 -13.80 -20.13 15.90
C LEU A 71 -14.48 -21.16 16.83
N LYS A 72 -15.58 -20.79 17.50
CA LYS A 72 -16.39 -21.73 18.30
C LYS A 72 -17.06 -22.80 17.43
N VAL A 73 -17.55 -22.43 16.23
CA VAL A 73 -18.12 -23.39 15.26
C VAL A 73 -17.03 -24.34 14.76
N LYS A 74 -15.85 -23.82 14.37
CA LYS A 74 -14.73 -24.65 13.90
C LYS A 74 -14.14 -25.53 15.00
N SER A 75 -14.29 -25.11 16.25
CA SER A 75 -13.94 -25.94 17.39
C SER A 75 -14.92 -27.10 17.61
N LYS A 76 -16.22 -26.87 17.40
CA LYS A 76 -17.22 -27.95 17.42
C LYS A 76 -17.09 -28.93 16.27
N LEU A 77 -16.63 -28.46 15.11
CA LEU A 77 -16.28 -29.30 13.96
C LEU A 77 -14.98 -30.09 14.17
N GLY A 78 -14.27 -29.88 15.28
CA GLY A 78 -13.08 -30.65 15.63
C GLY A 78 -11.80 -30.24 14.91
N TRP A 79 -11.79 -29.10 14.20
CA TRP A 79 -10.59 -28.59 13.50
C TRP A 79 -9.57 -27.98 14.46
N LEU A 80 -10.05 -27.34 15.54
CA LEU A 80 -9.22 -26.61 16.49
C LEU A 80 -9.85 -26.59 17.89
N THR A 81 -9.05 -26.27 18.91
CA THR A 81 -9.56 -26.03 20.28
C THR A 81 -9.40 -24.57 20.61
N VAL A 82 -10.45 -23.94 21.14
CA VAL A 82 -10.43 -22.55 21.59
C VAL A 82 -10.63 -22.41 23.09
N LYS A 83 -9.93 -21.44 23.67
CA LYS A 83 -10.08 -21.02 25.07
C LYS A 83 -10.20 -19.50 25.13
N GLU A 84 -11.06 -19.00 26.01
CA GLU A 84 -11.16 -17.57 26.29
C GLU A 84 -9.94 -17.14 27.11
N ASP A 85 -9.18 -16.17 26.60
CA ASP A 85 -8.01 -15.64 27.29
C ASP A 85 -8.45 -14.77 28.48
N LYS A 86 -7.83 -15.00 29.64
CA LYS A 86 -8.25 -14.40 30.92
C LYS A 86 -7.94 -12.90 31.00
N HIS A 87 -6.98 -12.41 30.21
CA HIS A 87 -6.53 -11.01 30.23
C HIS A 87 -7.21 -10.17 29.15
N THR A 88 -7.31 -10.71 27.93
CA THR A 88 -7.82 -9.98 26.76
C THR A 88 -9.29 -10.25 26.47
N LYS A 89 -9.91 -11.26 27.10
CA LYS A 89 -11.28 -11.74 26.82
C LYS A 89 -11.51 -12.14 25.36
N GLU A 90 -10.44 -12.30 24.57
CA GLU A 90 -10.48 -12.78 23.19
C GLU A 90 -10.45 -14.31 23.14
N MET A 91 -10.95 -14.89 22.04
CA MET A 91 -10.84 -16.33 21.80
C MET A 91 -9.42 -16.64 21.32
N ALA A 92 -8.66 -17.42 22.08
CA ALA A 92 -7.37 -17.94 21.67
C ALA A 92 -7.49 -19.40 21.22
N VAL A 93 -6.83 -19.75 20.12
CA VAL A 93 -6.69 -21.13 19.64
C VAL A 93 -5.54 -21.79 20.41
N THR A 94 -5.81 -22.88 21.11
CA THR A 94 -4.85 -23.56 21.99
C THR A 94 -4.25 -24.82 21.37
N SER A 95 -4.98 -25.50 20.49
CA SER A 95 -4.51 -26.67 19.76
C SER A 95 -5.20 -26.78 18.40
N VAL A 96 -4.52 -27.41 17.43
CA VAL A 96 -5.03 -27.66 16.08
C VAL A 96 -5.05 -29.16 15.86
N ASN A 97 -6.18 -29.70 15.39
CA ASN A 97 -6.32 -31.14 15.14
C ASN A 97 -5.92 -31.47 13.71
N ARG A 98 -4.61 -31.65 13.47
CA ARG A 98 -4.07 -31.93 12.13
C ARG A 98 -4.47 -33.30 11.56
N ALA A 99 -5.03 -34.19 12.38
CA ALA A 99 -5.48 -35.53 12.00
C ALA A 99 -6.93 -35.57 11.48
N HIS A 100 -7.60 -34.41 11.37
CA HIS A 100 -8.97 -34.33 10.84
C HIS A 100 -8.99 -34.57 9.32
N ASP A 101 -9.97 -35.35 8.83
CA ASP A 101 -10.09 -35.72 7.41
C ASP A 101 -10.09 -34.51 6.47
N ASP A 102 -10.81 -33.44 6.82
CA ASP A 102 -10.82 -32.19 6.01
C ASP A 102 -9.44 -31.51 5.93
N ILE A 103 -8.62 -31.56 6.99
CA ILE A 103 -7.28 -30.95 7.00
C ILE A 103 -6.30 -31.86 6.26
N MET A 104 -6.40 -33.17 6.45
CA MET A 104 -5.56 -34.15 5.76
C MET A 104 -5.82 -34.16 4.25
N ASN A 105 -7.08 -34.11 3.83
CA ASN A 105 -7.50 -34.15 2.43
C ASN A 105 -7.52 -32.77 1.75
N HIS A 106 -7.31 -31.67 2.48
CA HIS A 106 -7.19 -30.34 1.85
C HIS A 106 -6.03 -30.29 0.87
N ALA A 107 -6.32 -30.17 -0.42
CA ALA A 107 -5.32 -29.95 -1.46
C ALA A 107 -4.82 -28.50 -1.41
N LYS A 108 -3.50 -28.30 -1.46
CA LYS A 108 -2.92 -26.93 -1.49
C LYS A 108 -3.53 -26.17 -2.67
N HIS A 109 -4.17 -25.04 -2.38
CA HIS A 109 -4.64 -24.13 -3.39
C HIS A 109 -3.64 -22.99 -3.59
N GLU A 110 -3.58 -22.46 -4.81
CA GLU A 110 -2.72 -21.33 -5.15
C GLU A 110 -3.16 -20.13 -4.31
N THR A 111 -2.26 -19.63 -3.46
CA THR A 111 -2.57 -18.50 -2.57
C THR A 111 -2.20 -17.20 -3.24
N ALA A 112 -2.85 -16.11 -2.83
CA ALA A 112 -2.42 -14.78 -3.24
C ALA A 112 -0.95 -14.46 -2.85
N SER A 113 -0.36 -15.18 -1.89
CA SER A 113 1.08 -15.18 -1.63
C SER A 113 1.88 -15.98 -2.66
N ASP A 114 1.47 -17.20 -3.02
CA ASP A 114 2.17 -18.01 -4.03
C ASP A 114 2.13 -17.34 -5.42
N ALA A 115 1.02 -16.68 -5.79
CA ALA A 115 0.89 -15.92 -7.04
C ALA A 115 1.75 -14.64 -7.04
N ALA A 116 2.00 -14.03 -5.88
CA ALA A 116 2.90 -12.88 -5.74
C ALA A 116 4.38 -13.31 -5.86
N ASP A 117 4.72 -14.50 -5.38
CA ASP A 117 6.07 -15.08 -5.48
C ASP A 117 6.37 -15.61 -6.90
N GLY A 118 5.38 -16.15 -7.62
CA GLY A 118 5.52 -16.60 -9.01
C GLY A 118 5.80 -15.47 -10.01
N VAL A 119 5.20 -14.29 -9.80
CA VAL A 119 5.47 -13.08 -10.61
C VAL A 119 6.86 -12.49 -10.32
N ALA A 120 7.39 -12.68 -9.10
CA ALA A 120 8.77 -12.32 -8.77
C ALA A 120 9.79 -13.27 -9.44
N ALA A 121 9.51 -14.58 -9.48
CA ALA A 121 10.37 -15.58 -10.12
C ALA A 121 10.41 -15.45 -11.66
N ALA A 122 9.29 -15.09 -12.30
CA ALA A 122 9.24 -14.88 -13.75
C ALA A 122 9.99 -13.61 -14.20
N ALA A 123 10.03 -12.57 -13.36
CA ALA A 123 10.79 -11.35 -13.62
C ALA A 123 12.32 -11.53 -13.47
N GLU A 124 12.76 -12.53 -12.68
CA GLU A 124 14.19 -12.88 -12.55
C GLU A 124 14.70 -13.83 -13.65
N ALA A 125 13.81 -14.51 -14.38
CA ALA A 125 14.17 -15.45 -15.45
C ALA A 125 14.55 -14.78 -16.78
N GLU A 126 14.09 -13.57 -17.09
CA GLU A 126 14.47 -12.85 -18.33
C GLU A 126 15.79 -12.06 -18.21
N ALA A 127 16.40 -11.97 -17.03
CA ALA A 127 17.61 -11.17 -16.79
C ALA A 127 18.92 -11.98 -16.76
N SER A 128 18.91 -13.29 -17.04
CA SER A 128 20.12 -14.13 -16.96
C SER A 128 20.26 -15.12 -18.12
N ALA A 129 20.54 -14.60 -19.31
CA ALA A 129 21.02 -15.40 -20.44
C ALA A 129 22.46 -15.02 -20.81
N THR A 130 23.44 -15.44 -20.00
CA THR A 130 24.76 -15.89 -20.47
C THR A 130 25.38 -16.82 -19.41
N PRO A 131 25.91 -17.99 -19.79
CA PRO A 131 26.25 -19.08 -18.87
C PRO A 131 27.73 -19.05 -18.48
N ASP A 132 28.04 -19.31 -17.20
CA ASP A 132 29.29 -19.97 -16.85
C ASP A 132 29.21 -20.66 -15.48
N GLU A 133 29.98 -21.74 -15.39
CA GLU A 133 29.72 -22.98 -14.67
C GLU A 133 30.17 -23.06 -13.19
N TYR A 134 29.39 -23.85 -12.43
CA TYR A 134 29.74 -24.85 -11.40
C TYR A 134 30.21 -24.54 -9.95
N LYS A 135 29.50 -25.27 -9.06
CA LYS A 135 29.80 -25.88 -7.74
C LYS A 135 29.68 -25.05 -6.46
N GLY A 136 28.71 -25.48 -5.64
CA GLY A 136 28.71 -25.25 -4.19
C GLY A 136 27.44 -25.79 -3.52
N ALA A 137 27.45 -27.07 -3.15
CA ALA A 137 26.40 -27.73 -2.39
C ALA A 137 26.33 -27.25 -0.92
N ALA A 138 25.21 -27.60 -0.27
CA ALA A 138 24.96 -27.65 1.16
C ALA A 138 24.54 -26.34 1.86
N ALA A 139 23.27 -26.25 2.25
CA ALA A 139 22.86 -26.52 3.62
C ALA A 139 21.38 -26.14 3.80
N ALA A 140 20.57 -27.16 4.02
CA ALA A 140 19.29 -27.00 4.68
C ALA A 140 19.51 -26.58 6.15
N ALA A 141 18.53 -25.83 6.65
CA ALA A 141 18.15 -25.65 8.05
C ALA A 141 18.87 -24.57 8.89
N ALA A 142 17.99 -23.77 9.50
CA ALA A 142 18.13 -23.00 10.73
C ALA A 142 18.96 -21.69 10.66
N THR A 143 18.32 -20.54 10.90
CA THR A 143 18.23 -19.94 12.25
C THR A 143 17.63 -18.51 12.23
N ARG A 144 16.76 -18.26 13.23
CA ARG A 144 16.68 -17.06 14.08
C ARG A 144 16.35 -15.70 13.44
N ASP A 145 15.10 -15.27 13.66
CA ASP A 145 14.78 -13.86 13.94
C ASP A 145 15.40 -13.49 15.31
N ASP A 146 16.55 -12.83 15.26
CA ASP A 146 17.01 -11.87 16.28
C ASP A 146 17.83 -10.78 15.56
N ALA A 147 17.84 -9.60 16.16
CA ALA A 147 18.16 -8.31 15.60
C ALA A 147 19.50 -8.17 14.84
N SER A 148 19.55 -7.09 14.04
CA SER A 148 20.75 -6.38 13.56
C SER A 148 21.49 -7.01 12.37
N GLY A 149 21.24 -6.47 11.16
CA GLY A 149 22.26 -6.50 10.10
C GLY A 149 21.79 -6.56 8.65
N SER A 150 20.54 -6.92 8.35
CA SER A 150 20.07 -6.97 6.96
C SER A 150 19.65 -5.60 6.45
N LYS A 151 20.05 -5.25 5.22
CA LYS A 151 19.72 -3.97 4.58
C LYS A 151 18.20 -3.84 4.47
N PRO A 152 17.60 -2.70 4.85
CA PRO A 152 16.16 -2.56 4.77
C PRO A 152 15.67 -2.62 3.32
N ALA A 153 14.45 -3.10 3.15
CA ALA A 153 13.79 -3.19 1.86
C ALA A 153 13.85 -1.85 1.09
N LYS A 154 14.09 -1.93 -0.22
CA LYS A 154 14.26 -0.77 -1.11
C LYS A 154 13.06 0.17 -1.00
N LEU A 155 13.34 1.45 -0.76
CA LEU A 155 12.35 2.52 -0.74
C LEU A 155 11.84 2.77 -2.17
N THR A 156 10.53 2.64 -2.37
CA THR A 156 9.87 3.01 -3.63
C THR A 156 8.93 4.18 -3.36
N LEU A 157 9.20 5.31 -4.02
CA LEU A 157 8.36 6.50 -3.96
C LEU A 157 7.58 6.59 -5.27
N SER A 158 6.25 6.53 -5.21
CA SER A 158 5.40 6.71 -6.38
C SER A 158 4.53 7.95 -6.21
N LYS A 159 4.49 8.79 -7.26
CA LYS A 159 3.60 9.95 -7.31
C LYS A 159 2.22 9.46 -7.71
N VAL A 160 1.28 9.57 -6.79
CA VAL A 160 -0.12 9.16 -7.00
C VAL A 160 -1.03 10.38 -6.87
N LEU A 161 -2.15 10.36 -7.56
CA LEU A 161 -3.10 11.44 -7.67
C LEU A 161 -4.40 10.96 -7.05
N LYS A 162 -4.96 11.74 -6.12
CA LYS A 162 -6.29 11.47 -5.57
C LYS A 162 -7.28 12.47 -6.17
N PRO A 163 -8.42 12.02 -6.74
CA PRO A 163 -9.41 12.95 -7.29
C PRO A 163 -9.91 13.91 -6.21
N GLY A 164 -10.14 15.16 -6.61
CA GLY A 164 -10.66 16.19 -5.71
C GLY A 164 -12.07 15.83 -5.23
N SER A 165 -12.44 16.28 -4.03
CA SER A 165 -13.74 15.98 -3.41
C SER A 165 -14.95 16.67 -4.07
N SER A 166 -14.78 17.25 -5.26
CA SER A 166 -15.79 18.04 -5.94
C SER A 166 -16.88 17.12 -6.50
N THR A 167 -18.14 17.47 -6.24
CA THR A 167 -19.31 16.76 -6.77
C THR A 167 -19.28 16.64 -8.30
N ALA A 168 -18.71 17.64 -9.00
CA ALA A 168 -18.57 17.61 -10.45
C ALA A 168 -17.53 16.57 -10.93
N ILE A 169 -16.40 16.45 -10.22
CA ILE A 169 -15.41 15.39 -10.50
C ILE A 169 -16.05 14.02 -10.26
N ARG A 170 -16.77 13.86 -9.15
CA ARG A 170 -17.48 12.61 -8.85
C ARG A 170 -18.51 12.24 -9.92
N ALA A 171 -19.21 13.23 -10.49
CA ALA A 171 -20.18 13.01 -11.57
C ALA A 171 -19.50 12.50 -12.87
N VAL A 172 -18.32 13.02 -13.21
CA VAL A 172 -17.53 12.52 -14.34
C VAL A 172 -17.13 11.06 -14.14
N PHE A 173 -16.60 10.71 -12.95
CA PHE A 173 -16.25 9.32 -12.63
C PHE A 173 -17.46 8.38 -12.63
N ALA A 174 -18.61 8.85 -12.13
CA ALA A 174 -19.85 8.06 -12.14
C ALA A 174 -20.33 7.78 -13.57
N ALA A 175 -20.35 8.79 -14.43
CA ALA A 175 -20.79 8.63 -15.82
C ALA A 175 -19.91 7.66 -16.61
N VAL A 176 -18.58 7.67 -16.41
CA VAL A 176 -17.66 6.72 -17.07
C VAL A 176 -17.91 5.30 -16.57
N ASN A 177 -18.09 5.10 -15.26
CA ASN A 177 -18.34 3.77 -14.69
C ASN A 177 -19.73 3.19 -15.06
N GLU A 178 -20.78 4.02 -15.07
CA GLU A 178 -22.11 3.58 -15.48
C GLU A 178 -22.13 3.11 -16.95
N SER A 179 -21.29 3.71 -17.80
CA SER A 179 -21.17 3.29 -19.19
C SER A 179 -20.40 1.98 -19.39
N SER A 180 -19.53 1.59 -18.45
CA SER A 180 -18.78 0.34 -18.51
C SER A 180 -19.52 -0.87 -17.93
N GLU A 181 -20.57 -0.65 -17.13
CA GLU A 181 -21.45 -1.71 -16.61
C GLU A 181 -22.48 -2.24 -17.63
N GLY A 182 -22.60 -1.61 -18.81
CA GLY A 182 -23.57 -1.98 -19.85
C GLY A 182 -23.05 -2.91 -20.96
N GLY A 183 -21.76 -3.27 -20.96
CA GLY A 183 -21.15 -4.09 -22.01
C GLY A 183 -21.01 -5.55 -21.60
N GLY A 184 -22.01 -6.37 -21.90
CA GLY A 184 -21.89 -7.83 -21.79
C GLY A 184 -21.07 -8.39 -22.94
N ASP A 185 -19.75 -8.49 -22.78
CA ASP A 185 -18.87 -9.45 -23.48
C ASP A 185 -17.49 -9.45 -22.80
N ASP A 186 -16.80 -10.59 -22.84
CA ASP A 186 -15.56 -10.93 -22.13
C ASP A 186 -14.32 -10.07 -22.49
N SER A 187 -14.32 -8.77 -22.14
CA SER A 187 -13.14 -7.91 -22.34
C SER A 187 -13.00 -6.86 -21.23
N TYR A 188 -12.07 -7.11 -20.28
CA TYR A 188 -11.43 -6.12 -19.39
C TYR A 188 -12.33 -4.95 -18.92
N SER A 189 -13.13 -5.18 -17.88
CA SER A 189 -13.87 -4.10 -17.19
C SER A 189 -12.91 -3.17 -16.45
N TYR A 190 -12.65 -1.99 -17.03
CA TYR A 190 -12.00 -0.90 -16.30
C TYR A 190 -13.03 -0.19 -15.43
N SER A 191 -13.03 -0.49 -14.14
CA SER A 191 -13.74 0.29 -13.12
C SER A 191 -12.80 1.36 -12.56
N TYR A 192 -13.24 2.63 -12.59
CA TYR A 192 -12.49 3.77 -12.07
C TYR A 192 -13.08 4.21 -10.71
N PRO A 193 -12.66 3.61 -9.57
CA PRO A 193 -13.20 3.93 -8.26
C PRO A 193 -12.81 5.35 -7.84
N TYR A 194 -13.78 6.20 -7.50
CA TYR A 194 -13.56 7.59 -7.12
C TYR A 194 -12.63 7.75 -5.90
N GLU A 195 -12.61 6.83 -4.94
CA GLU A 195 -11.71 6.92 -3.78
C GLU A 195 -10.31 6.33 -4.04
N GLY A 196 -10.06 5.85 -5.27
CA GLY A 196 -8.81 5.22 -5.68
C GLY A 196 -7.64 6.19 -5.82
N LEU A 197 -6.44 5.60 -5.90
CA LEU A 197 -5.21 6.30 -6.24
C LEU A 197 -4.94 6.14 -7.73
N TYR A 198 -4.72 7.26 -8.42
CA TYR A 198 -4.54 7.32 -9.86
C TYR A 198 -3.11 7.72 -10.21
N THR A 199 -2.58 7.19 -11.31
CA THR A 199 -1.41 7.79 -11.96
C THR A 199 -1.87 8.92 -12.88
N ALA A 200 -0.94 9.76 -13.36
CA ALA A 200 -1.28 10.81 -14.33
C ALA A 200 -1.89 10.23 -15.62
N GLU A 201 -1.43 9.06 -16.04
CA GLU A 201 -1.94 8.33 -17.21
C GLU A 201 -3.37 7.85 -16.99
N ARG A 202 -3.64 7.19 -15.84
CA ARG A 202 -5.00 6.74 -15.51
C ARG A 202 -5.97 7.90 -15.34
N ALA A 203 -5.51 9.04 -14.82
CA ALA A 203 -6.36 10.24 -14.72
C ALA A 203 -6.73 10.79 -16.11
N LYS A 204 -5.81 10.74 -17.07
CA LYS A 204 -6.05 11.11 -18.48
C LYS A 204 -7.06 10.17 -19.13
N GLU A 205 -6.89 8.87 -18.97
CA GLU A 205 -7.81 7.86 -19.52
C GLU A 205 -9.27 8.11 -19.12
N VAL A 206 -9.53 8.50 -17.87
CA VAL A 206 -10.88 8.81 -17.38
C VAL A 206 -11.51 9.98 -18.14
N VAL A 207 -10.74 11.02 -18.45
CA VAL A 207 -11.25 12.18 -19.19
C VAL A 207 -11.46 11.84 -20.65
N ASP A 208 -10.51 11.14 -21.26
CA ASP A 208 -10.61 10.73 -22.66
C ASP A 208 -11.84 9.82 -22.84
N ALA A 209 -12.08 8.91 -21.91
CA ALA A 209 -13.28 8.07 -21.88
C ALA A 209 -14.57 8.89 -21.71
N TYR A 210 -14.57 9.90 -20.82
CA TYR A 210 -15.73 10.77 -20.64
C TYR A 210 -16.04 11.62 -21.87
N VAL A 211 -15.00 12.19 -22.50
CA VAL A 211 -15.08 12.99 -23.73
C VAL A 211 -15.63 12.14 -24.87
N ALA A 212 -15.13 10.92 -25.03
CA ALA A 212 -15.62 9.98 -26.03
C ALA A 212 -17.08 9.56 -25.78
N LEU A 213 -17.45 9.32 -24.51
CA LEU A 213 -18.82 8.95 -24.11
C LEU A 213 -19.83 10.05 -24.43
N ARG A 214 -19.44 11.31 -24.24
CA ARG A 214 -20.30 12.47 -24.50
C ARG A 214 -20.16 13.03 -25.93
N GLY A 215 -19.26 12.45 -26.73
CA GLY A 215 -18.97 12.92 -28.10
C GLY A 215 -18.50 14.37 -28.15
N LEU A 216 -17.72 14.81 -27.15
CA LEU A 216 -17.30 16.23 -27.02
C LEU A 216 -16.10 16.58 -27.93
N ASP A 217 -15.47 15.58 -28.53
CA ASP A 217 -14.35 15.64 -29.48
C ASP A 217 -14.80 15.58 -30.96
N ARG A 218 -15.93 14.93 -31.22
CA ARG A 218 -16.60 14.91 -32.52
C ARG A 218 -17.65 16.01 -32.48
N GLY A 219 -17.36 17.18 -33.06
CA GLY A 219 -18.36 18.25 -33.22
C GLY A 219 -19.70 17.63 -33.63
N GLY A 220 -20.69 17.71 -32.73
CA GLY A 220 -21.77 16.72 -32.63
C GLY A 220 -22.47 16.42 -33.95
N ASP A 221 -22.54 15.14 -34.30
CA ASP A 221 -23.44 14.62 -35.33
C ASP A 221 -24.87 14.60 -34.73
N GLY A 222 -25.51 15.77 -34.68
CA GLY A 222 -26.90 15.90 -34.23
C GLY A 222 -27.11 16.90 -33.10
N GLY A 223 -27.15 18.19 -33.44
CA GLY A 223 -27.86 19.20 -32.67
C GLY A 223 -27.00 20.15 -31.84
N ALA A 224 -26.94 21.41 -32.31
CA ALA A 224 -26.72 22.63 -31.52
C ALA A 224 -25.35 22.90 -30.88
N VAL A 225 -24.26 22.32 -31.37
CA VAL A 225 -22.89 22.66 -30.90
C VAL A 225 -22.00 23.10 -32.06
N ALA A 226 -21.33 24.24 -31.90
CA ALA A 226 -20.51 24.87 -32.94
C ALA A 226 -19.42 23.91 -33.48
N PRO A 227 -19.09 23.98 -34.78
CA PRO A 227 -18.06 23.13 -35.39
C PRO A 227 -16.72 23.36 -34.69
N CYS A 228 -16.19 22.31 -34.07
CA CYS A 228 -14.96 22.39 -33.29
C CYS A 228 -13.74 22.09 -34.16
N PRO A 229 -12.67 22.91 -34.06
CA PRO A 229 -11.42 22.61 -34.73
C PRO A 229 -10.83 21.28 -34.22
N PRO A 230 -10.12 20.53 -35.07
CA PRO A 230 -9.52 19.25 -34.67
C PRO A 230 -8.59 19.45 -33.47
N GLY A 231 -8.77 18.61 -32.44
CA GLY A 231 -8.00 18.70 -31.19
C GLY A 231 -8.58 19.64 -30.12
N HIS A 232 -9.78 20.19 -30.33
CA HIS A 232 -10.53 20.93 -29.31
C HIS A 232 -11.73 20.12 -28.82
N VAL A 233 -12.03 20.27 -27.53
CA VAL A 233 -13.14 19.62 -26.82
C VAL A 233 -14.13 20.68 -26.39
N VAL A 234 -15.41 20.46 -26.68
CA VAL A 234 -16.49 21.30 -26.15
C VAL A 234 -16.71 20.93 -24.70
N LEU A 235 -16.68 21.91 -23.81
CA LEU A 235 -16.91 21.63 -22.39
C LEU A 235 -18.41 21.58 -22.11
N ASP A 236 -18.91 20.42 -21.72
CA ASP A 236 -20.26 20.32 -21.17
C ASP A 236 -20.32 20.99 -19.79
N PRO A 237 -21.51 21.33 -19.27
CA PRO A 237 -21.64 21.97 -17.96
C PRO A 237 -21.00 21.14 -16.83
N THR A 238 -20.96 19.81 -16.94
CA THR A 238 -20.40 18.91 -15.93
C THR A 238 -18.87 18.93 -15.93
N LEU A 239 -18.23 18.78 -17.09
CA LEU A 239 -16.79 18.85 -17.25
C LEU A 239 -16.29 20.28 -17.00
N CYS A 240 -17.02 21.29 -17.45
CA CYS A 240 -16.72 22.68 -17.17
C CYS A 240 -16.74 22.97 -15.66
N ASP A 241 -17.78 22.52 -14.95
CA ASP A 241 -17.82 22.62 -13.48
C ASP A 241 -16.68 21.81 -12.84
N ALA A 242 -16.37 20.62 -13.35
CA ALA A 242 -15.30 19.81 -12.79
C ALA A 242 -13.91 20.47 -12.95
N LEU A 243 -13.68 21.15 -14.07
CA LEU A 243 -12.41 21.81 -14.40
C LEU A 243 -12.29 23.21 -13.81
N PHE A 244 -13.37 23.98 -13.72
CA PHE A 244 -13.31 25.43 -13.43
C PHE A 244 -14.06 25.91 -12.19
N LYS A 245 -14.98 25.12 -11.63
CA LYS A 245 -15.70 25.50 -10.39
C LYS A 245 -14.71 25.69 -9.23
N GLY A 246 -14.64 26.90 -8.69
CA GLY A 246 -13.72 27.28 -7.60
C GLY A 246 -12.29 27.63 -8.01
N VAL A 247 -11.93 27.56 -9.31
CA VAL A 247 -10.63 28.02 -9.84
C VAL A 247 -10.78 29.32 -10.62
N LEU A 248 -11.86 29.49 -11.40
CA LEU A 248 -12.20 30.78 -12.00
C LEU A 248 -12.81 31.72 -10.95
N LYS A 249 -12.47 33.00 -11.04
CA LYS A 249 -13.10 34.04 -10.21
C LYS A 249 -14.57 34.15 -10.61
N LYS A 250 -15.43 34.41 -9.62
CA LYS A 250 -16.88 34.57 -9.79
C LYS A 250 -17.15 35.79 -10.70
N GLY A 251 -17.26 35.56 -12.01
CA GLY A 251 -17.42 36.62 -13.02
C GLY A 251 -16.73 36.35 -14.36
N ASP A 252 -15.80 35.39 -14.44
CA ASP A 252 -15.18 35.00 -15.71
C ASP A 252 -16.10 34.05 -16.51
N VAL A 253 -16.23 34.29 -17.81
CA VAL A 253 -17.02 33.45 -18.72
C VAL A 253 -16.34 32.09 -18.81
N TYR A 254 -17.08 31.03 -18.46
CA TYR A 254 -16.61 29.66 -18.63
C TYR A 254 -16.26 29.40 -20.10
N PRO A 255 -15.03 28.95 -20.41
CA PRO A 255 -14.63 28.69 -21.78
C PRO A 255 -15.52 27.60 -22.37
N THR A 256 -16.13 27.87 -23.52
CA THR A 256 -17.06 26.94 -24.19
C THR A 256 -16.33 25.86 -24.98
N SER A 257 -15.05 26.08 -25.32
CA SER A 257 -14.17 25.11 -25.98
C SER A 257 -12.74 25.28 -25.49
N MET A 258 -11.99 24.17 -25.37
CA MET A 258 -10.57 24.17 -25.01
C MET A 258 -9.79 23.11 -25.78
N SER A 259 -8.47 23.24 -25.88
CA SER A 259 -7.62 22.19 -26.44
C SER A 259 -7.66 20.93 -25.57
N ALA A 260 -7.60 19.74 -26.19
CA ALA A 260 -7.58 18.48 -25.45
C ALA A 260 -6.40 18.40 -24.45
N SER A 261 -5.26 18.99 -24.80
CA SER A 261 -4.10 19.09 -23.90
C SER A 261 -4.38 19.94 -22.66
N ASP A 262 -5.07 21.07 -22.82
CA ASP A 262 -5.40 21.96 -21.71
C ASP A 262 -6.46 21.35 -20.81
N VAL A 263 -7.41 20.59 -21.39
CA VAL A 263 -8.40 19.81 -20.63
C VAL A 263 -7.71 18.78 -19.73
N VAL A 264 -6.78 17.99 -20.28
CA VAL A 264 -6.03 16.99 -19.50
C VAL A 264 -5.16 17.64 -18.43
N ALA A 265 -4.52 18.78 -18.74
CA ALA A 265 -3.72 19.52 -17.78
C ALA A 265 -4.59 20.10 -16.64
N ALA A 266 -5.71 20.74 -16.98
CA ALA A 266 -6.66 21.29 -16.00
C ALA A 266 -7.28 20.17 -15.14
N TRP A 267 -7.61 19.02 -15.75
CA TRP A 267 -8.10 17.86 -15.03
C TRP A 267 -7.07 17.34 -14.05
N THR A 268 -5.84 17.10 -14.50
CA THR A 268 -4.75 16.59 -13.65
C THR A 268 -4.46 17.54 -12.48
N ASN A 269 -4.56 18.85 -12.69
CA ASN A 269 -4.39 19.87 -11.64
C ASN A 269 -5.51 19.86 -10.58
N ARG A 270 -6.67 19.28 -10.87
CA ARG A 270 -7.75 19.09 -9.89
C ARG A 270 -7.49 17.92 -8.94
N PHE A 271 -6.57 17.03 -9.29
CA PHE A 271 -6.19 15.94 -8.39
C PHE A 271 -5.24 16.48 -7.34
N HIS A 272 -5.41 15.98 -6.12
CA HIS A 272 -4.49 16.27 -5.05
C HIS A 272 -3.27 15.36 -5.21
N PRO A 273 -2.07 15.91 -5.45
CA PRO A 273 -0.87 15.10 -5.50
C PRO A 273 -0.62 14.48 -4.13
N GLN A 274 -0.37 13.19 -4.14
CA GLN A 274 -0.02 12.38 -3.00
C GLN A 274 1.23 11.57 -3.35
N ILE A 275 1.98 11.19 -2.34
CA ILE A 275 3.13 10.31 -2.52
C ILE A 275 2.82 9.03 -1.77
N SER A 276 2.75 7.92 -2.51
CA SER A 276 2.72 6.60 -1.90
C SER A 276 4.16 6.16 -1.65
N VAL A 277 4.46 5.98 -0.37
CA VAL A 277 5.73 5.47 0.13
C VAL A 277 5.56 3.99 0.38
N ARG A 278 6.27 3.17 -0.39
CA ARG A 278 6.29 1.72 -0.20
C ARG A 278 7.68 1.27 0.21
N ARG A 279 7.72 0.44 1.25
CA ARG A 279 8.95 -0.13 1.79
C ARG A 279 8.68 -1.56 2.24
N GLY A 280 9.14 -2.52 1.44
CA GLY A 280 8.81 -3.93 1.63
C GLY A 280 7.29 -4.16 1.59
N GLY A 281 6.76 -4.80 2.63
CA GLY A 281 5.31 -5.03 2.80
C GLY A 281 4.52 -3.86 3.39
N LYS A 282 5.16 -2.75 3.76
CA LYS A 282 4.48 -1.56 4.33
C LYS A 282 4.27 -0.50 3.24
N GLU A 283 3.05 0.00 3.13
CA GLU A 283 2.69 1.10 2.24
C GLU A 283 1.99 2.20 3.03
N ALA A 284 2.36 3.46 2.77
CA ALA A 284 1.70 4.61 3.34
C ALA A 284 1.55 5.70 2.29
N THR A 285 0.31 6.12 2.09
CA THR A 285 -0.01 7.27 1.25
C THR A 285 0.01 8.55 2.09
N ARG A 286 0.84 9.51 1.69
CA ARG A 286 0.96 10.82 2.34
C ARG A 286 0.39 11.89 1.40
N LYS A 287 -0.36 12.84 1.99
CA LYS A 287 -0.90 13.98 1.25
C LYS A 287 0.20 14.99 0.98
N GLY A 288 0.30 15.47 -0.26
CA GLY A 288 1.29 16.48 -0.65
C GLY A 288 2.71 15.93 -0.79
N GLU A 289 3.69 16.82 -0.61
CA GLU A 289 5.12 16.49 -0.67
C GLU A 289 5.58 15.75 0.60
N LEU A 290 6.53 14.83 0.43
CA LEU A 290 7.11 14.13 1.56
C LEU A 290 7.92 15.09 2.42
N ALA A 291 7.67 15.06 3.72
CA ALA A 291 8.47 15.83 4.66
C ALA A 291 9.95 15.43 4.54
N PRO A 292 10.87 16.39 4.39
CA PRO A 292 12.29 16.08 4.32
C PRO A 292 12.78 15.53 5.66
N VAL A 293 13.75 14.61 5.61
CA VAL A 293 14.49 14.18 6.80
C VAL A 293 15.42 15.30 7.21
N ARG A 294 15.22 15.84 8.40
CA ARG A 294 16.04 16.93 8.92
C ARG A 294 17.04 16.40 9.93
N ILE A 295 18.32 16.59 9.61
CA ILE A 295 19.46 16.17 10.42
C ILE A 295 20.15 17.44 10.93
N GLU A 296 20.01 17.73 12.21
CA GLU A 296 20.59 18.89 12.86
C GLU A 296 21.69 18.54 13.84
N SER A 297 22.81 19.25 13.82
CA SER A 297 23.74 19.24 14.95
C SER A 297 23.26 20.23 16.03
N GLY A 298 23.36 19.86 17.29
CA GLY A 298 23.08 20.73 18.44
C GLY A 298 23.96 20.41 19.63
N THR A 299 23.70 21.09 20.75
CA THR A 299 24.37 20.85 22.03
C THR A 299 23.32 20.53 23.09
N ARG A 300 23.51 19.44 23.83
CA ARG A 300 22.70 19.09 24.99
C ARG A 300 23.59 19.26 26.23
N GLY A 301 23.47 20.44 26.85
CA GLY A 301 24.44 20.90 27.87
C GLY A 301 25.86 21.00 27.27
N PRO A 302 26.90 20.46 27.91
CA PRO A 302 28.27 20.51 27.39
C PRO A 302 28.54 19.53 26.24
N LYS A 303 27.61 18.59 25.97
CA LYS A 303 27.82 17.53 24.98
C LYS A 303 27.25 17.93 23.61
N LYS A 304 28.02 17.68 22.56
CA LYS A 304 27.55 17.79 21.16
C LYS A 304 26.60 16.62 20.86
N VAL A 305 25.51 16.88 20.16
CA VAL A 305 24.50 15.88 19.79
C VAL A 305 24.00 16.12 18.36
N THR A 306 23.56 15.08 17.68
CA THR A 306 22.94 15.17 16.34
C THR A 306 21.50 14.69 16.43
N LYS A 307 20.53 15.49 15.99
CA LYS A 307 19.11 15.19 16.00
C LYS A 307 18.64 14.82 14.59
N VAL A 308 17.94 13.71 14.46
CA VAL A 308 17.34 13.23 13.20
C VAL A 308 15.83 13.22 13.38
N THR A 309 15.13 13.91 12.49
CA THR A 309 13.66 14.05 12.50
C THR A 309 13.08 13.82 11.11
N GLY A 310 11.81 13.40 11.01
CA GLY A 310 11.13 13.20 9.72
C GLY A 310 11.38 11.84 9.04
N PHE A 311 12.07 10.91 9.71
CA PHE A 311 12.31 9.56 9.20
C PHE A 311 11.03 8.71 9.09
N GLU A 312 10.00 9.02 9.87
CA GLU A 312 8.67 8.37 9.83
C GLU A 312 7.92 8.57 8.50
N ALA A 313 8.24 9.64 7.77
CA ALA A 313 7.70 9.87 6.44
C ALA A 313 8.13 8.77 5.45
N TYR A 314 9.23 8.07 5.76
CA TYR A 314 9.84 7.02 4.94
C TYR A 314 9.56 5.61 5.46
N LEU A 315 8.59 5.47 6.38
CA LEU A 315 8.23 4.21 7.04
C LEU A 315 9.40 3.56 7.78
N ILE A 316 10.26 4.40 8.36
CA ILE A 316 11.35 3.99 9.24
C ILE A 316 10.84 4.04 10.68
N ASP A 317 11.04 2.96 11.41
CA ASP A 317 10.73 2.92 12.84
C ASP A 317 11.82 3.63 13.67
N ALA A 318 11.40 4.36 14.71
CA ALA A 318 12.32 5.14 15.54
C ALA A 318 13.31 4.25 16.31
N VAL A 319 12.86 3.09 16.79
CA VAL A 319 13.68 2.14 17.53
C VAL A 319 14.67 1.46 16.59
N GLU A 320 14.21 0.99 15.43
CA GLU A 320 15.07 0.38 14.41
C GLU A 320 16.16 1.35 13.91
N LEU A 321 15.78 2.60 13.66
CA LEU A 321 16.71 3.65 13.25
C LEU A 321 17.76 3.93 14.34
N SER A 322 17.34 4.03 15.60
CA SER A 322 18.25 4.28 16.72
C SER A 322 19.27 3.15 16.90
N GLN A 323 18.84 1.89 16.79
CA GLN A 323 19.72 0.72 16.89
C GLN A 323 20.70 0.66 15.72
N THR A 324 20.21 0.90 14.49
CA THR A 324 21.04 0.88 13.29
C THR A 324 22.08 2.00 13.31
N LEU A 325 21.69 3.23 13.69
CA LEU A 325 22.62 4.34 13.82
C LEU A 325 23.62 4.11 14.96
N SER A 326 23.18 3.55 16.09
CA SER A 326 24.06 3.20 17.21
C SER A 326 25.13 2.18 16.78
N ALA A 327 24.72 1.13 16.07
CA ALA A 327 25.62 0.09 15.59
C ALA A 327 26.58 0.58 14.49
N LYS A 328 26.11 1.39 13.54
CA LYS A 328 26.93 1.88 12.41
C LYS A 328 27.85 3.03 12.79
N LEU A 329 27.46 3.89 13.72
CA LEU A 329 28.21 5.08 14.13
C LEU A 329 28.98 4.88 15.45
N ALA A 330 28.77 3.75 16.14
CA ALA A 330 29.31 3.48 17.47
C ALA A 330 28.99 4.61 18.48
N THR A 331 27.77 5.14 18.43
CA THR A 331 27.32 6.25 19.28
C THR A 331 26.09 5.90 20.09
N SER A 332 25.97 6.43 21.31
CA SER A 332 24.71 6.33 22.04
C SER A 332 23.60 7.07 21.31
N CYS A 333 22.48 6.38 21.12
CA CYS A 333 21.29 6.91 20.46
C CYS A 333 20.13 6.91 21.46
N ALA A 334 19.34 7.98 21.50
CA ALA A 334 18.14 8.07 22.32
C ALA A 334 16.97 8.55 21.47
N VAL A 335 15.83 7.87 21.61
CA VAL A 335 14.56 8.24 20.99
C VAL A 335 13.84 9.19 21.93
N SER A 336 13.25 10.25 21.40
CA SER A 336 12.43 11.20 22.15
C SER A 336 11.25 11.63 21.29
N ASP A 337 10.12 11.94 21.90
CA ASP A 337 8.94 12.39 21.13
C ASP A 337 9.02 13.90 20.89
N LEU A 338 8.65 14.33 19.67
CA LEU A 338 8.62 15.75 19.31
C LEU A 338 7.34 16.39 19.87
N GLU A 339 7.52 17.35 20.76
CA GLU A 339 6.41 18.14 21.32
C GLU A 339 5.92 19.19 20.32
N GLY A 340 4.59 19.36 20.23
CA GLY A 340 3.94 20.42 19.44
C GLY A 340 2.67 19.97 18.72
N GLN A 341 1.68 20.88 18.56
CA GLN A 341 0.40 20.57 17.91
C GLN A 341 0.56 20.04 16.47
N ASN A 342 1.58 20.47 15.73
CA ASN A 342 1.88 20.02 14.36
C ASN A 342 2.76 18.75 14.29
N ASN A 343 3.17 18.21 15.45
CA ASN A 343 4.10 17.09 15.58
C ASN A 343 3.55 15.93 16.42
N LYS A 344 2.23 15.90 16.66
CA LYS A 344 1.59 14.85 17.45
C LYS A 344 1.87 13.47 16.85
N GLY A 345 2.63 12.64 17.57
CA GLY A 345 3.03 11.30 17.15
C GLY A 345 4.28 11.24 16.27
N LYS A 346 5.10 12.31 16.23
CA LYS A 346 6.42 12.28 15.61
C LYS A 346 7.51 12.07 16.64
N SER A 347 8.50 11.25 16.34
CA SER A 347 9.69 11.02 17.16
C SER A 347 10.94 11.65 16.56
N GLU A 348 11.87 12.04 17.45
CA GLU A 348 13.24 12.43 17.15
C GLU A 348 14.22 11.36 17.63
N VAL A 349 15.24 11.08 16.82
CA VAL A 349 16.37 10.24 17.23
C VAL A 349 17.57 11.14 17.45
N THR A 350 18.12 11.11 18.66
CA THR A 350 19.30 11.89 19.05
C THR A 350 20.52 10.99 19.14
N LEU A 351 21.62 11.42 18.53
CA LEU A 351 22.91 10.74 18.48
C LEU A 351 23.92 11.52 19.33
N GLY A 352 24.78 10.83 20.07
CA GLY A 352 25.93 11.45 20.73
C GLY A 352 26.98 11.92 19.72
N GLY A 353 27.46 13.17 19.85
CA GLY A 353 28.49 13.75 19.00
C GLY A 353 27.95 14.54 17.80
N ASN A 354 28.87 15.15 17.03
CA ASN A 354 28.54 15.74 15.73
C ASN A 354 28.78 14.68 14.65
N LYS A 355 27.69 14.08 14.16
CA LYS A 355 27.69 12.99 13.20
C LYS A 355 26.73 13.25 12.03
N VAL A 356 26.56 14.52 11.65
CA VAL A 356 25.61 14.93 10.61
C VAL A 356 25.94 14.28 9.27
N THR A 357 27.22 14.27 8.87
CA THR A 357 27.65 13.71 7.57
C THR A 357 27.45 12.20 7.53
N GLU A 358 27.90 11.49 8.56
CA GLU A 358 27.80 10.03 8.63
C GLU A 358 26.34 9.57 8.75
N ALA A 359 25.50 10.30 9.50
CA ALA A 359 24.06 10.01 9.55
C ALA A 359 23.40 10.17 8.17
N CYS A 360 23.77 11.19 7.39
CA CYS A 360 23.26 11.36 6.02
C CYS A 360 23.66 10.19 5.11
N GLU A 361 24.89 9.72 5.23
CA GLU A 361 25.40 8.59 4.44
C GLU A 361 24.67 7.30 4.79
N VAL A 362 24.42 7.04 6.08
CA VAL A 362 23.61 5.88 6.50
C VAL A 362 22.19 5.99 5.94
N MET A 363 21.55 7.16 6.01
CA MET A 363 20.19 7.33 5.45
C MET A 363 20.14 7.18 3.93
N THR A 364 21.20 7.55 3.21
CA THR A 364 21.25 7.43 1.75
C THR A 364 21.61 6.01 1.33
N SER A 365 22.68 5.43 1.90
CA SER A 365 23.24 4.13 1.50
C SER A 365 22.45 2.95 2.05
N TRP A 366 22.04 3.02 3.32
CA TRP A 366 21.33 1.94 3.99
C TRP A 366 19.83 2.02 3.71
N TYR A 367 19.23 3.19 3.90
CA TYR A 367 17.78 3.39 3.82
C TYR A 367 17.28 3.82 2.43
N GLY A 368 18.18 4.18 1.50
CA GLY A 368 17.80 4.57 0.14
C GLY A 368 17.04 5.89 0.06
N VAL A 369 17.14 6.75 1.09
CA VAL A 369 16.44 8.05 1.10
C VAL A 369 17.13 8.99 0.09
N PRO A 370 16.41 9.60 -0.86
CA PRO A 370 16.99 10.53 -1.80
C PRO A 370 17.62 11.73 -1.07
N GLY A 371 18.88 12.05 -1.37
CA GLY A 371 19.59 13.17 -0.74
C GLY A 371 18.89 14.54 -0.92
N LYS A 372 18.07 14.70 -1.96
CA LYS A 372 17.22 15.89 -2.17
C LYS A 372 16.18 16.11 -1.07
N LEU A 373 15.77 15.02 -0.41
CA LEU A 373 14.81 15.05 0.69
C LEU A 373 15.50 15.01 2.06
N ILE A 374 16.82 15.25 2.13
CA ILE A 374 17.58 15.32 3.38
C ILE A 374 18.03 16.77 3.62
N GLU A 375 17.45 17.42 4.63
CA GLU A 375 17.88 18.73 5.11
C GLU A 375 19.02 18.58 6.14
N LYS A 376 20.22 19.01 5.76
CA LYS A 376 21.39 19.04 6.66
C LYS A 376 21.47 20.41 7.34
N ARG A 377 21.51 20.46 8.67
CA ARG A 377 21.79 21.69 9.44
C ARG A 377 22.92 21.46 10.44
N ASP A 378 24.13 21.80 10.04
CA ASP A 378 25.30 21.74 10.91
C ASP A 378 25.54 23.11 11.57
N LYS A 379 24.99 23.29 12.77
CA LYS A 379 25.20 24.45 13.66
C LYS A 379 26.54 24.42 14.39
N LEU A 380 27.30 23.32 14.28
CA LEU A 380 28.57 23.12 14.97
C LEU A 380 29.79 23.23 14.04
N LYS A 381 29.60 23.22 12.72
CA LYS A 381 30.63 23.55 11.74
C LYS A 381 31.06 25.02 11.91
N GLY A 382 32.29 25.24 12.36
CA GLY A 382 32.90 26.58 12.47
C GLY A 382 32.97 27.18 13.88
N LYS A 383 32.40 26.55 14.91
CA LYS A 383 32.69 26.90 16.31
C LYS A 383 33.93 26.13 16.75
N ARG A 384 35.09 26.70 16.44
CA ARG A 384 36.39 26.21 16.88
C ARG A 384 36.65 26.63 18.32
#